data_AF-A0AAW2WY36-F1
#
_entry.id   AF-A0AAW2WY36-F1
#
_cell.length_a   1.000
_cell.length_b   1.000
_cell.length_c   1.000
_cell.angle_alpha   90.00
_cell.angle_beta   90.00
_cell.angle_gamma   90.00
#
_symmetry.space_group_name_H-M   'P 1'
#
loop_
_entity.id
_entity.type
_entity.pdbx_description
1 polymer ?
#
loop_
_entity_poly.entity_id
_entity_poly.type
_entity_poly.pdbx_seq_one_letter_code
_entity_poly.pdbx_strand_id
1 'polypeptide(L)'
;MIVKEELLQTVEEKLGSVSDEVSCLTDAVNFKLENLKTDLRPVKKAVASSGVAVASKVRVPDPKPFGCERSAKELKNFLWDMKAYFKAAKVPDAEKVSITSMYLTGDAKLWWRSRLSDASANRERIKTWEVLKKRN
;
A
#
# COMPACT_ATOMS: atom_id res chain seq x y z
N MET A 1 -6.23 -53.87 49.03
CA MET A 1 -7.30 -52.85 49.04
C MET A 1 -6.67 -51.47 49.20
N ILE A 2 -5.88 -51.27 50.26
CA ILE A 2 -5.14 -50.03 50.60
C ILE A 2 -4.39 -49.38 49.42
N VAL A 3 -3.55 -50.12 48.68
CA VAL A 3 -2.74 -49.55 47.57
C VAL A 3 -3.61 -48.95 46.44
N LYS A 4 -4.83 -49.48 46.21
CA LYS A 4 -5.74 -48.93 45.20
C LYS A 4 -6.35 -47.61 45.65
N GLU A 5 -6.61 -47.45 46.94
CA GLU A 5 -7.19 -46.23 47.53
C GLU A 5 -6.18 -45.08 47.51
N GLU A 6 -4.90 -45.35 47.84
CA GLU A 6 -3.83 -44.34 47.77
C GLU A 6 -3.57 -43.84 46.34
N LEU A 7 -3.60 -44.74 45.35
CA LEU A 7 -3.46 -44.37 43.93
C LEU A 7 -4.65 -43.54 43.45
N LEU A 8 -5.86 -43.87 43.88
CA LEU A 8 -7.07 -43.15 43.49
C LEU A 8 -7.05 -41.72 44.06
N GLN A 9 -6.70 -41.56 45.33
CA GLN A 9 -6.56 -40.25 45.97
C GLN A 9 -5.49 -39.40 45.27
N THR A 10 -4.35 -40.00 44.92
CA THR A 10 -3.29 -39.28 44.18
C THR A 10 -3.77 -38.78 42.82
N VAL A 11 -4.55 -39.59 42.09
CA VAL A 11 -5.10 -39.21 40.78
C VAL A 11 -6.11 -38.08 40.92
N GLU A 12 -6.99 -38.12 41.92
CA GLU A 12 -7.98 -37.08 42.19
C GLU A 12 -7.32 -35.74 42.55
N GLU A 13 -6.29 -35.75 43.38
CA GLU A 13 -5.52 -34.54 43.72
C GLU A 13 -4.83 -33.93 42.49
N LYS A 14 -4.19 -34.76 41.66
CA LYS A 14 -3.56 -34.29 40.41
C LYS A 14 -4.59 -33.76 39.42
N LEU A 15 -5.74 -34.39 39.31
CA LEU A 15 -6.83 -33.94 38.44
C LEU A 15 -7.38 -32.59 38.91
N GLY A 16 -7.54 -32.40 40.23
CA GLY A 16 -7.91 -31.12 40.82
C GLY A 16 -6.90 -30.01 40.48
N SER A 17 -5.62 -30.27 40.72
CA SER A 17 -4.54 -29.33 40.39
C SER A 17 -4.52 -28.93 38.91
N VAL A 18 -4.69 -29.90 38.00
CA VAL A 18 -4.75 -29.62 36.55
C VAL A 18 -5.99 -28.81 36.20
N SER A 19 -7.14 -29.10 36.81
CA SER A 19 -8.38 -28.33 36.62
C SER A 19 -8.21 -26.86 37.04
N ASP A 20 -7.53 -26.62 38.16
CA ASP A 20 -7.26 -25.27 38.66
C ASP A 20 -6.31 -24.50 37.72
N GLU A 21 -5.25 -25.17 37.22
CA GLU A 21 -4.32 -24.58 36.26
C GLU A 21 -5.02 -24.22 34.93
N VAL A 22 -5.86 -25.11 34.41
CA VAL A 22 -6.64 -24.85 33.19
C VAL A 22 -7.60 -23.67 33.39
N SER A 23 -8.22 -23.56 34.56
CA SER A 23 -9.10 -22.43 34.88
C SER A 23 -8.31 -21.12 34.93
N CYS A 24 -7.15 -21.11 35.61
CA CYS A 24 -6.26 -19.95 35.66
C CYS A 24 -5.78 -19.51 34.27
N LEU A 25 -5.41 -20.45 33.40
CA LEU A 25 -5.01 -20.17 32.02
C LEU A 25 -6.16 -19.60 31.20
N THR A 26 -7.38 -20.11 31.41
CA THR A 26 -8.59 -19.61 30.74
C THR A 26 -8.85 -18.15 31.10
N ASP A 27 -8.73 -17.80 32.39
CA ASP A 27 -8.89 -16.42 32.87
C ASP A 27 -7.81 -15.49 32.30
N ALA A 28 -6.55 -15.95 32.26
CA ALA A 28 -5.45 -15.17 31.71
C ALA A 28 -5.63 -14.89 30.21
N VAL A 29 -6.12 -15.86 29.44
CA VAL A 29 -6.42 -15.69 28.02
C VAL A 29 -7.58 -14.71 27.82
N ASN A 30 -8.66 -14.85 28.59
CA ASN A 30 -9.81 -13.93 28.53
C ASN A 30 -9.39 -12.49 28.87
N PHE A 31 -8.57 -12.31 29.89
CA PHE A 31 -8.02 -11.01 30.26
C PHE A 31 -7.21 -10.38 29.12
N LYS A 32 -6.28 -11.13 28.51
CA LYS A 32 -5.49 -10.64 27.38
C LYS A 32 -6.35 -10.32 26.15
N LEU A 33 -7.38 -11.11 25.90
CA LEU A 33 -8.31 -10.93 24.78
C LEU A 33 -9.12 -9.64 24.95
N GLU A 34 -9.60 -9.34 26.17
CA GLU A 34 -10.28 -8.07 26.45
C GLU A 34 -9.33 -6.86 26.35
N ASN A 35 -8.09 -6.97 26.85
CA ASN A 35 -7.09 -5.91 26.68
C ASN A 35 -6.77 -5.63 25.20
N LEU A 36 -6.57 -6.67 24.39
CA LEU A 36 -6.33 -6.50 22.96
C LEU A 36 -7.54 -5.89 22.25
N LYS A 37 -8.75 -6.28 22.64
CA LYS A 37 -9.98 -5.65 22.12
C LYS A 37 -10.03 -4.17 22.48
N THR A 38 -9.67 -3.78 23.71
CA THR A 38 -9.66 -2.36 24.11
C THR A 38 -8.61 -1.57 23.35
N ASP A 39 -7.39 -2.10 23.17
CA ASP A 39 -6.29 -1.45 22.46
C ASP A 39 -6.59 -1.26 20.96
N LEU A 40 -7.42 -2.13 20.39
CA LEU A 40 -7.83 -2.03 18.99
C LEU A 40 -8.95 -1.01 18.75
N ARG A 41 -9.70 -0.58 19.78
CA ARG A 41 -10.81 0.39 19.63
C ARG A 41 -10.35 1.74 19.08
N PRO A 42 -9.27 2.38 19.60
CA PRO A 42 -8.74 3.62 19.05
C PRO A 42 -8.28 3.47 17.59
N VAL A 43 -7.59 2.36 17.27
CA VAL A 43 -7.10 2.08 15.91
C VAL A 43 -8.26 1.91 14.93
N LYS A 44 -9.28 1.14 15.30
CA LYS A 44 -10.51 0.99 14.49
C LYS A 44 -11.22 2.32 14.27
N LYS A 45 -11.32 3.16 15.30
CA LYS A 45 -11.95 4.48 15.19
C LYS A 45 -11.12 5.41 14.29
N ALA A 46 -9.80 5.43 14.45
CA ALA A 46 -8.88 6.21 13.62
C ALA A 46 -8.94 5.77 12.15
N VAL A 47 -8.94 4.46 11.87
CA VAL A 47 -9.06 3.91 10.52
C VAL A 47 -10.41 4.25 9.88
N ALA A 48 -11.51 4.13 10.64
CA ALA A 48 -12.84 4.51 10.15
C ALA A 48 -12.96 6.02 9.87
N SER A 49 -12.35 6.88 10.70
CA SER A 49 -12.32 8.32 10.48
C SER A 49 -11.34 8.78 9.40
N SER A 50 -10.32 7.97 9.09
CA SER A 50 -9.27 8.35 8.14
C SER A 50 -9.58 8.00 6.68
N GLY A 51 -10.71 7.33 6.40
CA GLY A 51 -11.15 7.04 5.03
C GLY A 51 -10.22 6.15 4.21
N VAL A 52 -9.19 5.56 4.82
CA VAL A 52 -8.28 4.63 4.16
C VAL A 52 -8.90 3.25 4.22
N ALA A 53 -9.83 3.01 3.30
CA ALA A 53 -10.19 1.65 2.92
C ALA A 53 -8.89 0.89 2.63
N VAL A 54 -8.62 -0.17 3.40
CA VAL A 54 -7.57 -1.14 3.10
C VAL A 54 -8.08 -1.97 1.92
N ALA A 55 -8.14 -1.33 0.76
CA ALA A 55 -8.36 -1.99 -0.50
C ALA A 55 -7.09 -2.80 -0.79
N SER A 56 -7.25 -4.10 -1.00
CA SER A 56 -6.25 -5.01 -1.52
C SER A 56 -5.47 -4.30 -2.63
N LYS A 57 -4.26 -3.84 -2.32
CA LYS A 57 -3.49 -2.93 -3.17
C LYS A 57 -2.91 -3.76 -4.31
N VAL A 58 -3.73 -4.04 -5.32
CA VAL A 58 -3.29 -4.56 -6.61
C VAL A 58 -2.13 -3.67 -7.04
N ARG A 59 -0.93 -4.27 -7.17
CA ARG A 59 0.26 -3.54 -7.60
C ARG A 59 0.00 -3.10 -9.04
N VAL A 60 -0.05 -1.79 -9.26
CA VAL A 60 -0.18 -1.23 -10.60
C VAL A 60 1.16 -1.48 -11.32
N PRO A 61 1.17 -2.15 -12.48
CA PRO A 61 2.40 -2.32 -13.25
C PRO A 61 2.95 -0.98 -13.74
N ASP A 62 4.28 -0.85 -13.74
CA ASP A 62 4.94 0.36 -14.23
C ASP A 62 4.79 0.50 -15.76
N PRO A 63 4.56 1.73 -16.27
CA PRO A 63 4.52 2.00 -17.70
C PRO A 63 5.83 1.69 -18.43
N LYS A 64 5.73 1.31 -19.71
CA LYS A 64 6.90 1.15 -20.58
C LYS A 64 7.57 2.52 -20.83
N PRO A 65 8.91 2.64 -20.70
CA PRO A 65 9.61 3.88 -21.04
C PRO A 65 9.50 4.24 -22.53
N PHE A 66 9.46 5.54 -22.83
CA PHE A 66 9.41 6.06 -24.21
C PHE A 66 10.71 6.75 -24.60
N GLY A 67 11.30 6.33 -25.73
CA GLY A 67 12.65 6.69 -26.16
C GLY A 67 12.74 7.61 -27.39
N CYS A 68 11.62 8.12 -27.92
CA CYS A 68 11.58 8.88 -29.17
C CYS A 68 11.95 8.07 -30.43
N GLU A 69 11.67 6.77 -30.46
CA GLU A 69 11.60 6.08 -31.75
C GLU A 69 10.44 6.75 -32.51
N ARG A 70 10.69 7.31 -33.71
CA ARG A 70 9.84 8.29 -34.42
C ARG A 70 8.45 7.78 -34.85
N SER A 71 7.94 6.74 -34.21
CA SER A 71 6.63 6.18 -34.40
C SER A 71 5.58 6.97 -33.61
N ALA A 72 4.75 7.73 -34.32
CA ALA A 72 3.57 8.39 -33.73
C ALA A 72 2.67 7.39 -32.98
N LYS A 73 2.66 6.12 -33.41
CA LYS A 73 1.95 5.02 -32.76
C LYS A 73 2.51 4.72 -31.36
N GLU A 74 3.83 4.68 -31.20
CA GLU A 74 4.45 4.42 -29.90
C GLU A 74 4.24 5.56 -28.92
N LEU A 75 4.31 6.80 -29.40
CA LEU A 75 3.97 7.97 -28.57
C LEU A 75 2.52 7.93 -28.10
N LYS A 76 1.59 7.58 -28.99
CA LYS A 76 0.17 7.43 -28.64
C LYS A 76 -0.05 6.31 -27.62
N ASN A 77 0.63 5.17 -27.78
CA ASN A 77 0.57 4.07 -26.82
C ASN A 77 1.12 4.49 -25.45
N PHE A 78 2.27 5.16 -25.41
CA PHE A 78 2.86 5.67 -24.17
C PHE A 78 1.91 6.61 -23.42
N LEU A 79 1.28 7.56 -24.13
CA LEU A 79 0.31 8.48 -23.52
C LEU A 79 -0.94 7.76 -23.00
N TRP A 80 -1.38 6.71 -23.70
CA TRP A 80 -2.50 5.88 -23.28
C TRP A 80 -2.16 5.09 -22.00
N ASP A 81 -0.99 4.46 -21.97
CA ASP A 81 -0.49 3.68 -20.84
C ASP A 81 -0.31 4.57 -19.60
N MET A 82 0.22 5.78 -19.77
CA MET A 82 0.33 6.79 -18.71
C MET A 82 -1.04 7.18 -18.15
N LYS A 83 -2.04 7.39 -19.01
CA LYS A 83 -3.40 7.71 -18.56
C LYS A 83 -4.02 6.56 -17.76
N ALA A 84 -3.82 5.33 -18.20
CA ALA A 84 -4.28 4.14 -17.49
C ALA A 84 -3.58 3.99 -16.13
N TYR A 85 -2.26 4.16 -16.11
CA TYR A 85 -1.45 4.15 -14.89
C TYR A 85 -1.92 5.19 -13.87
N PHE A 86 -2.10 6.45 -14.29
CA PHE A 86 -2.57 7.50 -13.37
C PHE A 86 -3.94 7.20 -12.78
N LYS A 87 -4.84 6.59 -13.57
CA LYS A 87 -6.17 6.18 -13.08
C LYS A 87 -6.06 5.05 -12.06
N ALA A 88 -5.23 4.04 -12.35
CA ALA A 88 -5.06 2.88 -11.47
C ALA A 88 -4.32 3.24 -10.17
N ALA A 89 -3.24 4.03 -10.28
CA ALA A 89 -2.40 4.46 -9.16
C ALA A 89 -2.95 5.70 -8.41
N LYS A 90 -4.09 6.26 -8.86
CA LYS A 90 -4.73 7.46 -8.29
C LYS A 90 -3.76 8.65 -8.14
N VAL A 91 -2.96 8.90 -9.18
CA VAL A 91 -1.92 9.94 -9.19
C VAL A 91 -2.55 11.34 -9.22
N PRO A 92 -2.18 12.26 -8.29
CA PRO A 92 -2.64 13.65 -8.30
C PRO A 92 -2.21 14.42 -9.57
N ASP A 93 -3.05 15.35 -10.04
CA ASP A 93 -2.78 16.12 -11.27
C ASP A 93 -1.45 16.89 -11.24
N ALA A 94 -1.06 17.40 -10.07
CA ALA A 94 0.19 18.12 -9.87
C ALA A 94 1.44 17.26 -10.13
N GLU A 95 1.34 15.94 -9.98
CA GLU A 95 2.48 15.01 -10.08
C GLU A 95 2.59 14.36 -11.47
N LYS A 96 1.50 14.32 -12.24
CA LYS A 96 1.43 13.60 -13.53
C LYS A 96 2.54 13.98 -14.50
N VAL A 97 2.86 15.27 -14.61
CA VAL A 97 3.91 15.77 -15.51
C VAL A 97 5.29 15.31 -15.04
N SER A 98 5.57 15.44 -13.74
CA SER A 98 6.83 14.99 -13.14
C SER A 98 7.02 13.49 -13.35
N ILE A 99 6.00 12.69 -13.04
CA ILE A 99 6.03 11.24 -13.20
C ILE A 99 6.21 10.87 -14.67
N THR A 100 5.48 11.48 -15.60
CA THR A 100 5.64 11.21 -17.04
C THR A 100 7.08 11.40 -17.50
N SER A 101 7.75 12.45 -17.00
CA SER A 101 9.14 12.73 -17.36
C SER A 101 10.13 11.67 -16.89
N MET A 102 9.82 10.94 -15.81
CA MET A 102 10.68 9.86 -15.31
C MET A 102 10.76 8.70 -16.30
N TYR A 103 9.68 8.44 -17.03
CA TYR A 103 9.57 7.38 -18.04
C TYR A 103 10.00 7.82 -19.44
N LEU A 104 10.46 9.06 -19.62
CA LEU A 104 11.15 9.46 -20.84
C LEU A 104 12.59 8.94 -20.81
N THR A 105 13.07 8.50 -21.97
CA THR A 105 14.43 8.00 -22.20
C THR A 105 14.97 8.57 -23.52
N GLY A 106 16.27 8.40 -23.77
CA GLY A 106 16.92 8.87 -25.00
C GLY A 106 16.68 10.36 -25.30
N ASP A 107 16.44 10.67 -26.57
CA ASP A 107 16.25 12.03 -27.08
C ASP A 107 15.02 12.73 -26.48
N ALA A 108 13.96 11.98 -26.16
CA ALA A 108 12.78 12.54 -25.49
C ALA A 108 13.12 13.10 -24.10
N LYS A 109 14.00 12.42 -23.36
CA LYS A 109 14.45 12.90 -22.04
C LYS A 109 15.37 14.10 -22.15
N LEU A 110 16.22 14.15 -23.18
CA LEU A 110 17.08 15.30 -23.45
C LEU A 110 16.25 16.54 -23.80
N TRP A 111 15.28 16.41 -24.70
CA TRP A 111 14.34 17.48 -25.03
C TRP A 111 13.59 18.00 -23.80
N TRP A 112 13.13 17.11 -22.91
CA TRP A 112 12.47 17.48 -21.66
C TRP A 112 13.39 18.27 -20.72
N ARG A 113 14.65 17.86 -20.59
CA ARG A 113 15.63 18.57 -19.75
C ARG A 113 15.94 19.96 -20.28
N SER A 114 16.13 20.10 -21.60
CA SER A 114 16.31 21.43 -22.22
C SER A 114 15.13 22.35 -21.88
N ARG A 115 13.89 21.85 -21.90
CA ARG A 115 12.69 22.63 -21.50
C ARG A 115 12.63 23.02 -20.02
N LEU A 116 13.26 22.25 -19.14
CA LEU A 116 13.33 22.58 -17.71
C LEU A 116 14.40 23.65 -17.45
N SER A 117 15.53 23.57 -18.17
CA SER A 117 16.63 24.54 -18.13
C SER A 117 16.28 25.86 -18.82
N ASP A 118 15.47 25.83 -19.89
CA ASP A 118 15.03 27.00 -20.67
C ASP A 118 13.92 27.82 -19.99
N ALA A 119 13.65 27.61 -18.69
CA ALA A 119 12.68 28.39 -17.92
C ALA A 119 13.02 29.90 -17.86
N SER A 120 14.23 30.29 -18.27
CA SER A 120 14.71 31.67 -18.46
C SER A 120 14.38 32.28 -19.83
N ALA A 121 13.96 31.48 -20.82
CA ALA A 121 13.80 31.92 -22.21
C ALA A 121 12.33 31.91 -22.65
N ASN A 122 11.50 32.83 -22.14
CA ASN A 122 10.13 33.21 -22.61
C ASN A 122 9.16 32.08 -23.09
N ARG A 123 9.43 30.80 -22.79
CA ARG A 123 8.61 29.65 -23.17
C ARG A 123 7.90 29.15 -21.94
N GLU A 124 6.56 29.13 -21.99
CA GLU A 124 5.75 28.66 -20.86
C GLU A 124 6.12 27.23 -20.46
N ARG A 125 6.39 27.06 -19.16
CA ARG A 125 6.66 25.78 -18.49
C ARG A 125 5.46 24.85 -18.66
N ILE A 126 5.71 23.58 -19.01
CA ILE A 126 4.67 22.55 -19.07
C ILE A 126 4.30 22.19 -17.63
N LYS A 127 3.23 22.80 -17.11
CA LYS A 127 2.76 22.63 -15.72
C LYS A 127 1.64 21.61 -15.57
N THR A 128 0.97 21.24 -16.67
CA THR A 128 -0.19 20.35 -16.63
C THR A 128 -0.12 19.27 -17.71
N TRP A 129 -0.77 18.14 -17.44
CA TRP A 129 -0.89 17.02 -18.37
C TRP A 129 -1.57 17.42 -19.69
N GLU A 130 -2.56 18.31 -19.63
CA GLU A 130 -3.25 18.80 -20.83
C GLU A 130 -2.33 19.63 -21.75
N VAL A 131 -1.45 20.46 -21.17
CA VAL A 131 -0.46 21.22 -21.94
C VAL A 131 0.58 20.29 -22.56
N LEU A 132 0.96 19.21 -21.86
CA LEU A 132 1.89 18.21 -22.40
C LEU A 132 1.31 17.51 -23.64
N LYS A 133 0.03 17.11 -23.60
CA LYS A 133 -0.64 16.45 -24.75
C LYS A 133 -0.77 17.36 -25.98
N LYS A 134 -0.95 18.67 -25.79
CA LYS A 134 -1.18 19.63 -26.89
C LYS A 134 0.09 20.05 -27.63
N ARG A 135 1.28 19.83 -27.06
CA ARG A 135 2.56 20.25 -27.65
C ARG A 135 3.27 19.16 -28.46
N ASN A 136 2.59 18.03 -28.69
CA ASN A 136 3.03 16.93 -29.55
C ASN A 136 2.04 16.72 -30.69
#